data_AF-A0A7X9B046-F1
#
_entry.id   AF-A0A7X9B046-F1
#
_cell.length_a   1.000
_cell.length_b   1.000
_cell.length_c   1.000
_cell.angle_alpha   90.00
_cell.angle_beta   90.00
_cell.angle_gamma   90.00
#
_symmetry.space_group_name_H-M   'P 1'
#
loop_
_entity.id
_entity.type
_entity.pdbx_description
1 polymer ?
#
loop_
_entity_poly.entity_id
_entity_poly.type
_entity_poly.pdbx_seq_one_letter_code
_entity_poly.pdbx_strand_id
1 'polypeptide(L)'
;MKSQAQNEKNLFDGILSTELRTRLKDKRLRLGLPYQAMARLFGVDWSTIRKWERGPTKRCSVTLRPKLIDFLNGKYDEMLKAENEPKVFTYKRGIPDDVLYCMERFSKAYQLLRYRPDLRENLLDNVEKITNEMLKSMIERKSGKPDPL
;
A
#
# COMPACT_ATOMS: atom_id res chain seq x y z
N MET A 1 15.75 -28.85 -31.27
CA MET A 1 14.31 -28.66 -31.01
C MET A 1 13.88 -29.63 -29.93
N LYS A 2 13.83 -29.21 -28.66
CA LYS A 2 13.35 -30.05 -27.55
C LYS A 2 12.03 -29.47 -27.05
N SER A 3 11.00 -30.28 -27.27
CA SER A 3 9.58 -30.05 -27.05
C SER A 3 9.24 -29.46 -25.69
N GLN A 4 8.62 -28.28 -25.68
CA GLN A 4 7.23 -27.99 -25.26
C GLN A 4 6.60 -28.78 -24.08
N ALA A 5 7.35 -29.40 -23.17
CA ALA A 5 6.83 -30.18 -22.04
C ALA A 5 6.95 -29.46 -20.67
N GLN A 6 7.01 -28.12 -20.66
CA GLN A 6 7.21 -27.33 -19.44
C GLN A 6 6.22 -26.18 -19.27
N ASN A 7 5.10 -26.19 -20.00
CA ASN A 7 4.15 -25.09 -20.04
C ASN A 7 2.84 -25.32 -19.24
N GLU A 8 2.83 -26.29 -18.31
CA GLU A 8 1.66 -26.62 -17.47
C GLU A 8 1.93 -26.57 -15.95
N LYS A 9 3.05 -26.00 -15.50
CA LYS A 9 3.36 -25.94 -14.07
C LYS A 9 2.91 -24.61 -13.44
N ASN A 10 1.81 -24.73 -12.68
CA ASN A 10 1.30 -23.84 -11.64
C ASN A 10 0.25 -22.80 -12.06
N LEU A 11 -0.92 -23.30 -12.45
CA LEU A 11 -2.16 -22.52 -12.33
C LEU A 11 -2.38 -22.24 -10.84
N PHE A 12 -2.02 -21.05 -10.39
CA PHE A 12 -2.24 -20.59 -9.02
C PHE A 12 -3.70 -20.86 -8.61
N ASP A 13 -3.89 -21.62 -7.54
CA ASP A 13 -5.18 -22.10 -7.03
C ASP A 13 -6.00 -21.00 -6.33
N GLY A 14 -5.44 -19.79 -6.23
CA GLY A 14 -6.05 -18.64 -5.57
C GLY A 14 -5.87 -18.63 -4.06
N ILE A 15 -5.11 -19.57 -3.49
CA ILE A 15 -4.86 -19.64 -2.05
C ILE A 15 -3.67 -18.75 -1.68
N LEU A 16 -3.95 -17.71 -0.89
CA LEU A 16 -2.93 -16.84 -0.32
C LEU A 16 -2.28 -17.55 0.88
N SER A 17 -1.37 -18.49 0.59
CA SER A 17 -0.53 -19.16 1.59
C SER A 17 0.37 -18.14 2.29
N THR A 18 0.84 -18.46 3.50
CA THR A 18 1.74 -17.57 4.26
C THR A 18 2.97 -17.18 3.45
N GLU A 19 3.58 -18.14 2.75
CA GLU A 19 4.73 -17.89 1.88
C GLU A 19 4.39 -16.91 0.74
N LEU A 20 3.27 -17.11 0.05
CA LEU A 20 2.85 -16.25 -1.05
C LEU A 20 2.58 -14.82 -0.56
N ARG A 21 1.98 -14.67 0.62
CA ARG A 21 1.73 -13.37 1.24
C ARG A 21 3.02 -12.65 1.61
N THR A 22 3.98 -13.36 2.17
CA THR A 22 5.31 -12.81 2.46
C THR A 22 5.98 -12.35 1.16
N ARG A 23 5.97 -13.18 0.12
CA ARG A 23 6.51 -12.81 -1.20
C ARG A 23 5.80 -11.59 -1.80
N LEU A 24 4.48 -11.50 -1.64
CA LEU A 24 3.68 -10.36 -2.10
C LEU A 24 4.10 -9.07 -1.37
N LYS A 25 4.18 -9.13 -0.04
CA LYS A 25 4.62 -8.02 0.83
C LYS A 25 6.05 -7.58 0.50
N ASP A 26 6.98 -8.52 0.44
CA ASP A 26 8.39 -8.24 0.17
C ASP A 26 8.57 -7.60 -1.20
N LYS A 27 7.86 -8.11 -2.22
CA LYS A 27 7.89 -7.53 -3.55
C LYS A 27 7.34 -6.11 -3.56
N ARG A 28 6.20 -5.86 -2.91
CA ARG A 28 5.61 -4.52 -2.79
C ARG A 28 6.59 -3.56 -2.12
N LEU A 29 7.20 -3.96 -1.01
CA LEU A 29 8.17 -3.14 -0.27
C LEU A 29 9.46 -2.89 -1.07
N ARG A 30 9.97 -3.90 -1.78
CA ARG A 30 11.15 -3.79 -2.64
C ARG A 30 10.93 -2.78 -3.79
N LEU A 31 9.71 -2.72 -4.32
CA LEU A 31 9.30 -1.76 -5.35
C LEU A 31 8.87 -0.40 -4.78
N GLY A 32 8.94 -0.20 -3.46
CA GLY A 32 8.53 1.05 -2.81
C GLY A 32 7.03 1.35 -2.93
N LEU A 33 6.20 0.34 -3.23
CA LEU A 33 4.78 0.52 -3.52
C LEU A 33 3.96 0.77 -2.24
N PRO A 34 3.22 1.89 -2.15
CA PRO A 34 2.15 2.01 -1.17
C PRO A 34 1.00 1.07 -1.52
N TYR A 35 0.17 0.70 -0.53
CA TYR A 35 -0.97 -0.21 -0.75
C TYR A 35 -1.90 0.29 -1.85
N GLN A 36 -2.14 1.61 -1.93
CA GLN A 36 -3.00 2.23 -2.92
C GLN A 36 -2.50 2.03 -4.35
N ALA A 37 -1.19 2.13 -4.58
CA ALA A 37 -0.61 1.94 -5.92
C ALA A 37 -0.76 0.48 -6.38
N MET A 38 -0.49 -0.46 -5.47
CA MET A 38 -0.74 -1.87 -5.73
C MET A 38 -2.23 -2.14 -5.94
N ALA A 39 -3.13 -1.54 -5.16
CA ALA A 39 -4.56 -1.73 -5.29
C ALA A 39 -5.10 -1.24 -6.64
N ARG A 40 -4.61 -0.09 -7.14
CA ARG A 40 -4.90 0.39 -8.50
C ARG A 40 -4.47 -0.61 -9.57
N LEU A 41 -3.27 -1.19 -9.43
CA LEU A 41 -2.82 -2.25 -10.34
C LEU A 41 -3.82 -3.40 -10.35
N PHE A 42 -4.30 -3.87 -9.19
CA PHE A 42 -5.22 -5.00 -9.10
C PHE A 42 -6.69 -4.64 -9.36
N GLY A 43 -7.06 -3.36 -9.41
CA GLY A 43 -8.46 -2.93 -9.53
C GLY A 43 -9.30 -3.27 -8.30
N VAL A 44 -8.67 -3.25 -7.11
CA VAL A 44 -9.33 -3.57 -5.83
C VAL A 44 -9.14 -2.42 -4.84
N ASP A 45 -9.83 -2.49 -3.71
CA ASP A 45 -9.61 -1.53 -2.62
C ASP A 45 -8.26 -1.78 -1.91
N TRP A 46 -7.63 -0.72 -1.41
CA TRP A 46 -6.34 -0.82 -0.71
C TRP A 46 -6.43 -1.69 0.54
N SER A 47 -7.59 -1.73 1.22
CA SER A 47 -7.80 -2.60 2.36
C SER A 47 -7.83 -4.08 1.96
N THR A 48 -8.20 -4.40 0.71
CA THR A 48 -8.13 -5.77 0.17
C THR A 48 -6.68 -6.24 0.06
N ILE A 49 -5.78 -5.40 -0.47
CA ILE A 49 -4.34 -5.72 -0.54
C ILE A 49 -3.75 -5.89 0.87
N ARG A 50 -4.07 -4.99 1.81
CA ARG A 50 -3.66 -5.12 3.21
C ARG A 50 -4.15 -6.43 3.83
N LYS A 51 -5.39 -6.84 3.55
CA LYS A 51 -5.96 -8.12 4.03
C LYS A 51 -5.29 -9.33 3.40
N TRP A 52 -4.84 -9.25 2.15
CA TRP A 52 -4.05 -10.30 1.52
C TRP A 52 -2.72 -10.48 2.24
N GLU A 53 -2.02 -9.39 2.57
CA GLU A 53 -0.72 -9.49 3.25
C GLU A 53 -0.83 -9.86 4.73
N ARG A 54 -1.75 -9.24 5.48
CA ARG A 54 -1.81 -9.30 6.96
C ARG A 54 -3.13 -9.82 7.53
N GLY A 55 -4.19 -9.87 6.74
CA GLY A 55 -5.55 -10.14 7.21
C GLY A 55 -6.01 -11.60 7.08
N PRO A 56 -7.24 -11.91 7.51
CA PRO A 56 -7.77 -13.27 7.49
C PRO A 56 -8.10 -13.79 6.08
N THR A 57 -8.05 -12.94 5.05
CA THR A 57 -8.43 -13.30 3.67
C THR A 57 -7.44 -14.29 3.06
N LYS A 58 -7.81 -15.57 3.02
CA LYS A 58 -6.95 -16.66 2.49
C LYS A 58 -7.11 -16.93 1.00
N ARG A 59 -8.05 -16.28 0.33
CA ARG A 59 -8.33 -16.52 -1.10
C ARG A 59 -8.48 -15.22 -1.87
N CYS A 60 -8.03 -15.22 -3.11
CA CYS A 60 -8.29 -14.15 -4.07
C CYS A 60 -9.25 -14.64 -5.17
N SER A 61 -9.95 -13.68 -5.80
CA SER A 61 -10.85 -13.96 -6.93
C SER A 61 -10.11 -14.65 -8.07
N VAL A 62 -10.79 -15.54 -8.79
CA VAL A 62 -10.28 -16.25 -9.97
C VAL A 62 -9.73 -15.27 -11.01
N THR A 63 -10.40 -14.13 -11.20
CA THR A 63 -9.99 -13.09 -12.16
C THR A 63 -8.64 -12.44 -11.83
N LEU A 64 -8.24 -12.44 -10.55
CA LEU A 64 -7.02 -11.78 -10.07
C LEU A 64 -5.82 -12.72 -10.02
N ARG A 65 -6.04 -14.03 -10.10
CA ARG A 65 -4.98 -15.06 -10.06
C ARG A 65 -3.89 -14.86 -11.13
N PRO A 66 -4.21 -14.71 -12.43
CA PRO A 66 -3.18 -14.50 -13.45
C PRO A 66 -2.43 -13.18 -13.22
N LYS A 67 -3.15 -12.13 -12.81
CA LYS A 67 -2.56 -10.82 -12.53
C LYS A 67 -1.60 -10.86 -11.33
N LEU A 68 -1.89 -11.69 -10.34
CA LEU A 68 -1.04 -11.89 -9.16
C LEU A 68 0.23 -12.66 -9.52
N ILE A 69 0.14 -13.69 -10.36
CA ILE A 69 1.33 -14.39 -10.88
C ILE A 69 2.19 -13.42 -11.71
N ASP A 70 1.57 -12.70 -12.64
CA ASP A 70 2.25 -11.70 -13.48
C ASP A 70 2.97 -10.65 -12.63
N PHE A 71 2.32 -10.17 -11.58
CA PHE A 71 2.92 -9.26 -10.62
C PHE A 71 4.11 -9.90 -9.93
N LEU A 72 3.99 -11.11 -9.36
CA LEU A 72 5.09 -11.77 -8.66
C LEU A 72 6.28 -12.07 -9.58
N ASN A 73 6.03 -12.43 -10.83
CA ASN A 73 7.05 -12.69 -11.84
C ASN A 73 7.72 -11.42 -12.38
N GLY A 74 7.13 -10.24 -12.13
CA GLY A 74 7.77 -8.96 -12.40
C GLY A 74 7.42 -8.31 -13.71
N LYS A 75 6.34 -8.76 -14.36
CA LYS A 75 5.81 -8.17 -15.58
C LYS A 75 5.54 -6.66 -15.46
N TYR A 76 5.22 -6.18 -14.26
CA TYR A 76 4.88 -4.78 -13.99
C TYR A 76 6.01 -4.01 -13.28
N ASP A 77 7.17 -4.62 -13.00
CA ASP A 77 8.17 -4.03 -12.10
C ASP A 77 8.70 -2.69 -12.63
N GLU A 78 9.02 -2.61 -13.92
CA GLU A 78 9.54 -1.37 -14.54
C GLU A 78 8.49 -0.26 -14.59
N MET A 79 7.24 -0.59 -14.95
CA MET A 79 6.13 0.36 -14.96
C MET A 79 5.87 0.93 -13.55
N LEU A 80 5.85 0.06 -12.54
CA LEU A 80 5.55 0.44 -11.16
C LEU A 80 6.69 1.22 -10.52
N LYS A 81 7.95 0.92 -10.87
CA LYS A 81 9.10 1.73 -10.45
C LYS A 81 9.04 3.13 -11.02
N ALA A 82 8.75 3.27 -12.32
CA ALA A 82 8.63 4.58 -12.97
C ALA A 82 7.45 5.41 -12.43
N GLU A 83 6.33 4.76 -12.08
CA GLU A 83 5.18 5.45 -11.45
C GLU A 83 5.48 5.89 -10.00
N ASN A 84 6.27 5.10 -9.27
CA ASN A 84 6.68 5.37 -7.89
C ASN A 84 7.99 6.13 -7.73
N GLU A 85 8.71 6.43 -8.82
CA GLU A 85 9.81 7.38 -8.72
C GLU A 85 9.25 8.65 -8.09
N PRO A 86 9.92 9.22 -7.08
CA PRO A 86 9.42 10.36 -6.35
C PRO A 86 9.27 11.53 -7.32
N LYS A 87 8.07 11.68 -7.88
CA LYS A 87 7.66 12.89 -8.58
C LYS A 87 7.73 13.98 -7.52
N VAL A 88 8.76 14.81 -7.61
CA VAL A 88 8.95 16.00 -6.77
C VAL A 88 7.59 16.71 -6.71
N PHE A 89 7.02 16.72 -5.52
CA PHE A 89 5.58 16.84 -5.33
C PHE A 89 4.97 18.11 -5.95
N THR A 90 3.98 17.92 -6.83
CA THR A 90 3.20 19.00 -7.45
C THR A 90 2.20 19.66 -6.49
N TYR A 91 1.97 19.09 -5.30
CA TYR A 91 1.13 19.69 -4.26
C TYR A 91 1.80 20.84 -3.50
N LYS A 92 3.05 21.21 -3.82
CA LYS A 92 3.73 22.34 -3.16
C LYS A 92 3.04 23.69 -3.39
N ARG A 93 2.14 23.82 -4.37
CA ARG A 93 1.40 25.07 -4.58
C ARG A 93 0.15 25.11 -3.70
N GLY A 94 0.12 26.05 -2.76
CA GLY A 94 -1.07 26.38 -1.95
C GLY A 94 -1.18 25.65 -0.62
N ILE A 95 -0.17 24.87 -0.22
CA ILE A 95 -0.11 24.26 1.12
C ILE A 95 0.67 25.21 2.05
N PRO A 96 0.16 25.49 3.27
CA PRO A 96 0.88 26.23 4.30
C PRO A 96 2.27 25.62 4.63
N ASP A 97 3.24 26.47 4.92
CA ASP A 97 4.65 26.08 5.12
C ASP A 97 4.85 25.11 6.31
N ASP A 98 4.04 25.26 7.36
CA ASP A 98 4.02 24.38 8.51
C ASP A 98 3.60 22.96 8.14
N VAL A 99 2.60 22.81 7.28
CA VAL A 99 2.16 21.53 6.76
C VAL A 99 3.24 20.93 5.86
N LEU A 100 3.88 21.73 5.01
CA LEU A 100 4.98 21.28 4.16
C LEU A 100 6.15 20.76 4.99
N TYR A 101 6.53 21.49 6.04
CA TYR A 101 7.58 21.10 6.98
C TYR A 101 7.25 19.78 7.69
N CYS A 102 6.01 19.60 8.14
CA CYS A 102 5.54 18.35 8.73
C CYS A 102 5.65 17.19 7.75
N MET A 103 5.24 17.39 6.49
CA MET A 103 5.33 16.38 5.44
C MET A 103 6.77 16.00 5.12
N GLU A 104 7.68 16.97 5.01
CA GLU A 104 9.09 16.71 4.76
C GLU A 104 9.75 15.93 5.91
N ARG A 105 9.44 16.30 7.17
CA ARG A 105 9.92 15.57 8.35
C ARG A 105 9.43 14.13 8.35
N PHE A 106 8.14 13.92 8.07
CA PHE A 106 7.56 12.60 8.00
C PHE A 106 8.20 11.77 6.89
N SER A 107 8.36 12.34 5.69
CA SER A 107 8.98 11.66 4.55
C SER A 107 10.42 11.24 4.85
N LYS A 108 11.23 12.14 5.43
CA LYS A 108 12.61 11.84 5.85
C LYS A 108 12.65 10.75 6.92
N ALA A 109 11.82 10.84 7.96
CA ALA A 109 11.73 9.82 9.00
C ALA A 109 11.35 8.46 8.40
N TYR A 110 10.35 8.43 7.52
CA TYR A 110 9.93 7.22 6.83
C TYR A 110 11.06 6.60 5.99
N GLN A 111 11.84 7.43 5.28
CA GLN A 111 13.00 7.00 4.51
C GLN A 111 14.13 6.46 5.39
N LEU A 112 14.46 7.11 6.51
CA LEU A 112 15.48 6.65 7.46
C LEU A 112 15.16 5.26 8.02
N LEU A 113 13.88 4.95 8.22
CA LEU A 113 13.41 3.66 8.72
C LEU A 113 13.42 2.54 7.65
N ARG A 114 14.10 2.71 6.51
CA ARG A 114 14.14 1.71 5.42
C ARG A 114 14.63 0.34 5.84
N TYR A 115 15.60 0.28 6.74
CA TYR A 115 16.17 -0.98 7.22
C TYR A 115 15.49 -1.49 8.50
N ARG A 116 14.46 -0.79 8.99
CA ARG A 116 13.71 -1.13 10.21
C ARG A 116 12.21 -1.11 9.93
N PRO A 117 11.69 -2.16 9.26
CA PRO A 117 10.30 -2.22 8.83
C PRO A 117 9.31 -2.25 10.00
N ASP A 118 9.72 -2.78 11.15
CA ASP A 118 9.00 -2.76 12.42
C ASP A 118 8.67 -1.32 12.88
N LEU A 119 9.69 -0.46 12.91
CA LEU A 119 9.54 0.93 13.32
C LEU A 119 8.81 1.76 12.28
N ARG A 120 9.03 1.46 10.99
CA ARG A 120 8.32 2.11 9.88
C ARG A 120 6.83 1.84 9.92
N GLU A 121 6.44 0.60 10.21
CA GLU A 121 5.04 0.20 10.34
C GLU A 121 4.40 0.84 11.58
N ASN A 122 5.10 0.85 12.72
CA ASN A 122 4.65 1.53 13.94
C ASN A 122 4.43 3.04 13.72
N LEU A 123 5.36 3.71 13.02
CA LEU A 123 5.23 5.12 12.66
C LEU A 123 3.94 5.39 11.85
N LEU A 124 3.63 4.54 10.88
CA LEU A 124 2.40 4.66 10.09
C LEU A 124 1.16 4.43 10.95
N ASP A 125 1.14 3.37 11.75
CA ASP A 125 0.01 3.03 12.61
C ASP A 125 -0.30 4.17 13.60
N ASN A 126 0.73 4.82 14.15
CA ASN A 126 0.56 5.97 15.04
C ASN A 126 -0.01 7.20 14.33
N VAL A 127 0.49 7.52 13.13
CA VAL A 127 -0.02 8.65 12.35
C VAL A 127 -1.46 8.42 11.93
N GLU A 128 -1.82 7.20 11.52
CA GLU A 128 -3.19 6.83 11.19
C GLU A 128 -4.12 6.98 12.41
N LYS A 129 -3.69 6.48 13.58
CA LYS A 129 -4.46 6.61 14.82
C LYS A 129 -4.76 8.06 15.18
N ILE A 130 -3.72 8.91 15.20
CA ILE A 130 -3.86 10.34 15.52
C ILE A 130 -4.77 11.03 14.50
N THR A 131 -4.61 10.73 13.21
CA THR A 131 -5.43 11.34 12.15
C THR A 131 -6.90 10.97 12.33
N ASN A 132 -7.20 9.70 12.60
CA ASN A 132 -8.57 9.23 12.82
C ASN A 132 -9.20 9.84 14.08
N GLU A 133 -8.45 9.94 15.17
CA GLU A 133 -8.90 10.60 16.41
C GLU A 133 -9.21 12.09 16.16
N MET A 134 -8.33 12.79 15.43
CA MET A 134 -8.52 14.19 15.10
C MET A 134 -9.75 14.40 14.21
N LEU A 135 -9.89 13.60 13.14
CA LEU A 135 -11.06 13.66 12.24
C LEU A 135 -12.36 13.39 12.99
N LYS A 136 -12.37 12.38 13.87
CA LYS A 136 -13.52 12.07 14.72
C LYS A 136 -13.89 13.26 15.61
N SER A 137 -12.91 13.87 16.27
CA SER A 137 -13.13 15.04 17.12
C SER A 137 -13.67 16.26 16.34
N MET A 138 -13.24 16.44 15.08
CA MET A 138 -13.73 17.53 14.23
C MET A 138 -15.18 17.31 13.79
N ILE A 139 -15.55 16.05 13.50
CA ILE A 139 -16.94 15.69 13.15
C ILE A 139 -17.85 15.87 14.36
N GLU A 140 -17.43 15.41 15.53
CA GLU A 140 -18.18 15.53 16.78
C GLU A 140 -18.41 17.00 17.18
N ARG A 141 -17.38 17.86 17.04
CA ARG A 141 -17.50 19.31 17.27
C ARG A 141 -18.51 19.99 16.34
N LYS A 142 -18.66 19.52 15.10
CA LYS A 142 -19.65 20.04 14.15
C LYS A 142 -21.09 19.61 14.48
N SER A 143 -21.27 18.57 15.32
CA SER A 143 -22.58 18.06 15.72
C SER A 143 -23.14 18.65 17.02
N GLY A 144 -22.37 19.50 17.72
CA GLY A 144 -22.87 20.32 18.83
C GLY A 144 -23.67 21.51 18.29
N LYS A 145 -24.97 21.58 18.64
CA LYS A 145 -25.85 22.72 18.33
C LYS A 145 -25.25 24.06 18.82
N PRO A 146 -25.57 25.20 18.17
CA PRO A 146 -25.14 26.51 18.62
C PRO A 146 -25.77 26.85 19.99
N ASP A 147 -24.99 27.50 20.85
CA ASP A 147 -25.44 28.06 22.12
C ASP A 147 -26.67 28.96 21.92
N PRO A 148 -27.75 28.80 22.70
CA PRO A 148 -28.81 29.79 22.74
C PRO A 148 -28.30 31.02 23.50
N LEU A 149 -28.34 32.17 22.81
CA LEU A 149 -28.27 33.50 23.41
C LEU A 149 -29.42 33.72 24.41
#